data_AF-A0A412ZBL7-F1
#
_entry.id   AF-A0A412ZBL7-F1
#
_cell.length_a   1.000
_cell.length_b   1.000
_cell.length_c   1.000
_cell.angle_alpha   90.00
_cell.angle_beta   90.00
_cell.angle_gamma   90.00
#
_symmetry.space_group_name_H-M   'P 1'
#
loop_
_entity.id
_entity.type
_entity.pdbx_description
1 polymer ?
#
loop_
_entity_poly.entity_id
_entity_poly.type
_entity_poly.pdbx_seq_one_letter_code
_entity_poly.pdbx_strand_id
1 'polypeptide(L)'
;MVLLVLTSCGMKDRKQTYPQDEGVTQQQEQAGGQSEKHEAPGTEPGLSRKPVAGGGGNAVGAGNASAAGNAGTAGGTGAAGNAAPAGGAEPERPGTAVRAVQNLEACNQLITGSFFKAGDIRCGLSFELTGEGWESDRLKCVFTLPDEMHTSYYDSMRTAEILTEKGKKAYKITPETMEEVPRVPALTYTIKFAMDDESDPHISVKGEGGLAGDYYLFEDSLTFPDVFSRYLSRADLCLWPTENLWLLRNEIYAANGRQFKSDVLSRYFSEKRWYRGIIEPDSFSDSILSDVESGNISLIQKMENDTDRDKLDGRNQYGLEDLPPAPYLQYLGRYDETGLSGDLSQARDMGAYYAVPGEISVPASITREQLQTVLEGGQVRVTLNELTGESRMLSLNPGQEDTLYGFLLYEAGEEPAGRGYETGIRPDYNTDEYHLWQTSWDTVMKTVYKGDIYIMKGAVSGADTGLLRASQYQQEIFPDPADPETGLVFCGQVTGNRLYYNSRGHFTAIYYLGD
;
A
#
# COMPACT_ATOMS: atom_id res chain seq x y z
N MET A 1 -13.22 14.63 34.96
CA MET A 1 -13.13 13.60 33.90
C MET A 1 -11.75 13.76 33.30
N VAL A 2 -10.82 12.88 33.71
CA VAL A 2 -9.39 13.03 33.44
C VAL A 2 -9.10 12.46 32.05
N LEU A 3 -8.68 13.33 31.14
CA LEU A 3 -8.22 12.96 29.81
C LEU A 3 -6.84 12.32 29.97
N LEU A 4 -6.74 11.00 29.86
CA LEU A 4 -5.44 10.33 29.79
C LEU A 4 -4.96 10.40 28.33
N VAL A 5 -4.13 11.40 28.11
CA VAL A 5 -3.34 11.60 26.90
C VAL A 5 -2.23 10.54 26.89
N LEU A 6 -2.21 9.68 25.87
CA LEU A 6 -1.03 8.90 25.53
C LEU A 6 -0.35 9.58 24.35
N THR A 7 0.60 10.45 24.68
CA THR A 7 1.70 10.85 23.82
C THR A 7 2.51 9.62 23.44
N SER A 8 2.60 9.29 22.16
CA SER A 8 3.64 8.37 21.65
C SER A 8 4.97 9.14 21.57
N CYS A 9 5.61 9.33 22.72
CA CYS A 9 7.03 9.60 22.81
C CYS A 9 7.76 8.26 22.93
N GLY A 10 8.51 7.87 21.90
CA GLY A 10 9.47 6.77 21.99
C GLY A 10 10.65 7.19 22.86
N MET A 11 10.57 6.95 24.17
CA MET A 11 11.75 7.00 25.06
C MET A 11 12.30 5.59 25.21
N LYS A 12 13.48 5.35 24.63
CA LYS A 12 14.28 4.13 24.81
C LYS A 12 14.65 3.92 26.29
N ASP A 13 14.52 2.68 26.73
CA ASP A 13 14.72 2.19 28.10
C ASP A 13 16.07 2.59 28.72
N ARG A 14 15.98 3.17 29.93
CA ARG A 14 17.11 3.32 30.84
C ARG A 14 17.05 2.20 31.87
N LYS A 15 18.03 1.28 31.79
CA LYS A 15 18.29 0.21 32.76
C LYS A 15 18.06 0.65 34.22
N GLN A 16 17.13 -0.01 34.90
CA GLN A 16 17.12 -0.13 36.36
C GLN A 16 16.84 -1.59 36.75
N THR A 17 17.94 -2.29 37.03
CA THR A 17 18.02 -3.48 37.89
C THR A 17 17.46 -3.20 39.28
N TYR A 18 16.77 -4.16 39.92
CA TYR A 18 16.85 -4.60 41.34
C TYR A 18 15.81 -5.73 41.58
N PRO A 19 15.88 -6.55 42.64
CA PRO A 19 16.61 -7.83 42.67
C PRO A 19 15.68 -9.05 42.83
N GLN A 20 16.29 -10.24 42.71
CA GLN A 20 15.71 -11.54 43.05
C GLN A 20 15.23 -11.59 44.51
N ASP A 21 14.13 -12.30 44.75
CA ASP A 21 13.95 -12.98 46.04
C ASP A 21 13.25 -14.33 45.86
N GLU A 22 13.68 -15.24 46.72
CA GLU A 22 13.52 -16.69 46.65
C GLU A 22 12.11 -17.17 47.04
N GLY A 23 11.82 -18.42 46.64
CA GLY A 23 10.47 -18.98 46.65
C GLY A 23 10.02 -19.60 47.96
N VAL A 24 8.76 -20.07 47.98
CA VAL A 24 8.28 -21.11 48.90
C VAL A 24 7.21 -21.96 48.19
N THR A 25 7.33 -23.25 48.43
CA THR A 25 6.65 -24.43 47.90
C THR A 25 5.28 -24.73 48.51
N GLN A 26 4.50 -25.50 47.73
CA GLN A 26 3.59 -26.61 48.10
C GLN A 26 2.22 -26.36 48.77
N GLN A 27 1.19 -26.92 48.11
CA GLN A 27 0.19 -27.95 48.56
C GLN A 27 -1.07 -27.74 47.71
N GLN A 28 -1.48 -28.59 46.76
CA GLN A 28 -1.89 -30.01 46.76
C GLN A 28 -3.20 -30.28 47.54
N GLU A 29 -4.31 -30.44 46.79
CA GLU A 29 -5.52 -31.25 47.05
C GLU A 29 -6.36 -31.20 45.75
N GLN A 30 -6.32 -32.18 44.84
CA GLN A 30 -7.10 -33.44 44.77
C GLN A 30 -8.56 -33.34 45.23
N ALA A 31 -9.52 -33.44 44.29
CA ALA A 31 -10.23 -34.69 43.95
C ALA A 31 -11.69 -34.48 43.47
N GLY A 32 -12.06 -35.26 42.44
CA GLY A 32 -13.43 -35.73 42.15
C GLY A 32 -14.29 -34.78 41.29
N GLY A 33 -14.90 -35.17 40.17
CA GLY A 33 -15.17 -36.48 39.60
C GLY A 33 -16.65 -36.57 39.21
N GLN A 34 -16.92 -36.82 37.91
CA GLN A 34 -18.14 -37.39 37.31
C GLN A 34 -19.45 -36.59 37.45
N SER A 35 -20.49 -36.71 36.60
CA SER A 35 -20.76 -37.19 35.24
C SER A 35 -22.28 -36.98 35.03
N GLU A 36 -22.78 -37.15 33.81
CA GLU A 36 -24.21 -37.36 33.43
C GLU A 36 -25.13 -36.12 33.35
N LYS A 37 -26.17 -36.02 32.51
CA LYS A 37 -26.61 -36.56 31.20
C LYS A 37 -28.03 -35.96 30.98
N HIS A 38 -28.50 -35.97 29.72
CA HIS A 38 -29.93 -35.90 29.28
C HIS A 38 -30.62 -34.52 29.34
N GLU A 39 -31.54 -34.13 28.47
CA GLU A 39 -32.16 -34.70 27.25
C GLU A 39 -32.95 -33.54 26.56
N ALA A 40 -33.11 -33.60 25.24
CA ALA A 40 -34.16 -32.90 24.50
C ALA A 40 -35.47 -33.73 24.51
N PRO A 41 -36.62 -33.15 24.13
CA PRO A 41 -37.15 -33.37 22.76
C PRO A 41 -37.83 -32.10 22.16
N GLY A 42 -37.82 -31.86 20.84
CA GLY A 42 -38.80 -32.32 19.82
C GLY A 42 -40.08 -31.45 19.84
N THR A 43 -40.72 -30.94 18.78
CA THR A 43 -40.79 -31.24 17.33
C THR A 43 -41.64 -30.12 16.66
N GLU A 44 -41.39 -29.79 15.39
CA GLU A 44 -42.26 -28.97 14.47
C GLU A 44 -43.60 -29.71 14.10
N PRO A 45 -44.45 -29.38 13.07
CA PRO A 45 -44.41 -28.32 12.01
C PRO A 45 -45.77 -27.69 11.57
N GLY A 46 -45.73 -26.74 10.62
CA GLY A 46 -46.75 -26.71 9.54
C GLY A 46 -47.25 -25.36 8.98
N LEU A 47 -46.89 -25.11 7.72
CA LEU A 47 -47.74 -24.69 6.57
C LEU A 47 -48.14 -23.21 6.32
N SER A 48 -47.51 -22.66 5.27
CA SER A 48 -48.09 -22.15 3.99
C SER A 48 -49.29 -21.17 3.96
N ARG A 49 -49.08 -19.96 3.38
CA ARG A 49 -49.69 -19.45 2.11
C ARG A 49 -49.68 -17.89 2.03
N LYS A 50 -49.15 -17.36 0.92
CA LYS A 50 -49.48 -16.05 0.28
C LYS A 50 -50.78 -16.20 -0.56
N PRO A 51 -51.33 -15.16 -1.25
CA PRO A 51 -51.19 -13.69 -1.18
C PRO A 51 -52.57 -12.94 -1.22
N VAL A 52 -52.57 -11.59 -1.23
CA VAL A 52 -53.23 -10.69 -2.23
C VAL A 52 -53.51 -9.28 -1.67
N ALA A 53 -53.02 -8.30 -2.44
CA ALA A 53 -53.46 -6.91 -2.73
C ALA A 53 -54.27 -6.04 -1.74
N GLY A 54 -53.91 -4.75 -1.69
CA GLY A 54 -54.89 -3.68 -1.54
C GLY A 54 -54.42 -2.39 -0.87
N GLY A 55 -53.91 -1.45 -1.68
CA GLY A 55 -54.28 -0.02 -1.66
C GLY A 55 -54.15 0.82 -0.39
N GLY A 56 -53.29 1.84 -0.49
CA GLY A 56 -53.72 3.23 -0.35
C GLY A 56 -53.54 3.92 1.02
N GLY A 57 -52.78 5.03 0.99
CA GLY A 57 -53.24 6.27 1.60
C GLY A 57 -52.57 6.73 2.89
N ASN A 58 -51.76 7.79 2.72
CA ASN A 58 -51.65 8.99 3.56
C ASN A 58 -51.04 8.91 4.99
N ALA A 59 -49.90 9.59 5.07
CA ALA A 59 -49.70 10.85 5.81
C ALA A 59 -49.45 10.80 7.34
N VAL A 60 -48.23 11.25 7.66
CA VAL A 60 -47.83 12.24 8.67
C VAL A 60 -48.13 11.89 10.14
N GLY A 61 -47.06 11.74 10.93
CA GLY A 61 -47.13 11.74 12.39
C GLY A 61 -45.75 11.77 13.01
N ALA A 62 -45.25 12.97 13.29
CA ALA A 62 -44.06 13.21 14.10
C ALA A 62 -44.26 12.67 15.53
N GLY A 63 -43.19 12.15 16.13
CA GLY A 63 -43.17 11.73 17.53
C GLY A 63 -41.76 11.46 18.03
N ASN A 64 -41.13 12.48 18.62
CA ASN A 64 -39.95 12.34 19.46
C ASN A 64 -40.23 11.42 20.65
N ALA A 65 -39.30 10.52 20.98
CA ALA A 65 -39.06 10.10 22.36
C ALA A 65 -37.66 9.49 22.52
N SER A 66 -36.84 10.20 23.28
CA SER A 66 -35.67 9.75 24.02
C SER A 66 -35.98 8.59 24.98
N ALA A 67 -35.07 7.63 25.14
CA ALA A 67 -34.64 7.16 26.46
C ALA A 67 -33.44 6.18 26.37
N ALA A 68 -32.52 6.39 27.29
CA ALA A 68 -31.30 5.65 27.58
C ALA A 68 -31.52 4.19 28.02
N GLY A 69 -30.46 3.37 27.93
CA GLY A 69 -30.39 2.11 28.68
C GLY A 69 -29.26 1.14 28.34
N ASN A 70 -28.05 1.46 28.84
CA ASN A 70 -27.00 0.55 29.36
C ASN A 70 -26.37 -0.61 28.53
N ALA A 71 -25.06 -0.43 28.35
CA ALA A 71 -23.96 -1.29 28.82
C ALA A 71 -23.82 -2.72 28.26
N GLY A 72 -22.78 -2.89 27.41
CA GLY A 72 -22.14 -4.17 27.11
C GLY A 72 -20.67 -3.92 26.74
N THR A 73 -19.78 -4.40 27.58
CA THR A 73 -18.32 -4.41 27.49
C THR A 73 -17.78 -5.31 26.37
N ALA A 74 -16.79 -4.83 25.61
CA ALA A 74 -15.72 -5.53 24.86
C ALA A 74 -15.34 -4.56 23.72
N GLY A 75 -14.09 -4.24 23.40
CA GLY A 75 -12.88 -5.04 23.25
C GLY A 75 -12.12 -4.30 22.14
N GLY A 76 -10.88 -3.90 22.41
CA GLY A 76 -10.11 -3.07 21.47
C GLY A 76 -9.72 -3.84 20.21
N THR A 77 -9.71 -3.17 19.07
CA THR A 77 -9.11 -3.67 17.83
C THR A 77 -8.59 -2.50 17.00
N GLY A 78 -7.34 -2.64 16.55
CA GLY A 78 -6.57 -1.64 15.81
C GLY A 78 -7.04 -1.48 14.36
N ALA A 79 -6.80 -0.29 13.83
CA ALA A 79 -7.06 0.05 12.43
C ALA A 79 -5.97 -0.54 11.54
N ALA A 80 -6.38 -1.30 10.51
CA ALA A 80 -5.50 -1.83 9.49
C ALA A 80 -5.58 -0.97 8.22
N GLY A 81 -4.64 -0.03 8.10
CA GLY A 81 -4.19 0.53 6.83
C GLY A 81 -2.69 0.31 6.79
N ASN A 82 -2.21 -0.46 5.81
CA ASN A 82 -0.83 -0.95 5.65
C ASN A 82 -0.20 -1.52 6.93
N ALA A 83 -0.10 -2.85 7.00
CA ALA A 83 0.71 -3.51 8.00
C ALA A 83 2.18 -3.07 7.86
N ALA A 84 2.57 -2.01 8.56
CA ALA A 84 3.87 -1.98 9.19
C ALA A 84 3.96 -3.23 10.09
N PRO A 85 5.04 -4.02 10.03
CA PRO A 85 5.12 -5.29 10.75
C PRO A 85 5.00 -5.02 12.26
N ALA A 86 3.97 -5.59 12.88
CA ALA A 86 3.81 -5.55 14.32
C ALA A 86 4.81 -6.52 14.97
N GLY A 87 5.87 -5.96 15.56
CA GLY A 87 6.54 -6.56 16.72
C GLY A 87 7.17 -7.95 16.53
N GLY A 88 7.89 -8.16 15.44
CA GLY A 88 9.06 -9.03 15.45
C GLY A 88 10.29 -8.14 15.63
N ALA A 89 11.28 -8.57 16.42
CA ALA A 89 12.55 -7.86 16.55
C ALA A 89 13.00 -7.32 15.18
N GLU A 90 13.27 -6.01 15.11
CA GLU A 90 13.82 -5.36 13.93
C GLU A 90 14.87 -6.27 13.29
N PRO A 91 14.76 -6.61 12.00
CA PRO A 91 15.98 -6.64 11.25
C PRO A 91 16.38 -5.16 11.12
N GLU A 92 17.14 -4.64 12.09
CA GLU A 92 18.09 -3.59 11.76
C GLU A 92 18.90 -4.19 10.61
N ARG A 93 18.58 -3.81 9.39
CA ARG A 93 19.41 -4.07 8.23
C ARG A 93 19.65 -2.73 7.59
N PRO A 94 20.87 -2.17 7.75
CA PRO A 94 21.26 -1.02 6.97
C PRO A 94 21.26 -1.51 5.52
N GLY A 95 20.24 -1.14 4.74
CA GLY A 95 20.35 -1.24 3.29
C GLY A 95 21.66 -0.54 2.91
N THR A 96 22.47 -1.17 2.07
CA THR A 96 23.78 -0.64 1.67
C THR A 96 23.54 0.59 0.82
N ALA A 97 23.33 1.72 1.51
CA ALA A 97 22.61 2.85 0.97
C ALA A 97 23.33 3.42 -0.25
N VAL A 98 22.54 3.79 -1.25
CA VAL A 98 23.03 4.53 -2.40
C VAL A 98 23.85 5.71 -1.90
N ARG A 99 25.01 5.98 -2.49
CA ARG A 99 25.94 7.00 -2.00
C ARG A 99 25.26 8.36 -1.79
N ALA A 100 24.34 8.75 -2.68
CA ALA A 100 23.54 9.95 -2.53
C ALA A 100 22.66 9.97 -1.28
N VAL A 101 22.00 8.85 -0.98
CA VAL A 101 21.15 8.68 0.21
C VAL A 101 22.01 8.67 1.48
N GLN A 102 23.16 8.00 1.47
CA GLN A 102 24.12 7.99 2.57
C GLN A 102 24.65 9.38 2.90
N ASN A 103 24.99 10.17 1.87
CA ASN A 103 25.50 11.52 2.05
C ASN A 103 24.52 12.42 2.82
N LEU A 104 23.22 12.16 2.63
CA LEU A 104 22.11 12.87 3.27
C LEU A 104 21.69 12.28 4.62
N GLU A 105 22.31 11.18 5.06
CA GLU A 105 21.92 10.44 6.28
C GLU A 105 20.44 10.02 6.26
N ALA A 106 19.93 9.67 5.08
CA ALA A 106 18.53 9.29 4.86
C ALA A 106 18.37 7.76 4.67
N CYS A 107 17.13 7.29 4.67
CA CYS A 107 16.75 5.93 4.28
C CYS A 107 16.44 5.85 2.78
N ASN A 108 16.41 4.64 2.21
CA ASN A 108 16.13 4.41 0.78
C ASN A 108 14.73 4.87 0.36
N GLN A 109 13.79 5.04 1.31
CA GLN A 109 12.50 5.70 1.07
C GLN A 109 12.63 7.10 0.44
N LEU A 110 13.79 7.76 0.57
CA LEU A 110 14.06 9.02 -0.14
C LEU A 110 13.93 8.87 -1.66
N ILE A 111 14.37 7.73 -2.22
CA ILE A 111 14.41 7.47 -3.66
C ILE A 111 13.38 6.44 -4.13
N THR A 112 12.72 5.74 -3.20
CA THR A 112 11.65 4.79 -3.54
C THR A 112 10.26 5.32 -3.22
N GLY A 113 10.15 6.32 -2.35
CA GLY A 113 8.89 6.90 -1.90
C GLY A 113 8.46 8.15 -2.67
N SER A 114 7.22 8.56 -2.42
CA SER A 114 6.66 9.82 -2.89
C SER A 114 6.42 10.76 -1.71
N PHE A 115 6.65 12.05 -1.90
CA PHE A 115 6.41 13.07 -0.88
C PHE A 115 5.33 14.04 -1.33
N PHE A 116 4.55 14.56 -0.39
CA PHE A 116 3.56 15.61 -0.64
C PHE A 116 3.81 16.82 0.24
N LYS A 117 3.43 17.99 -0.28
CA LYS A 117 3.52 19.25 0.45
C LYS A 117 2.45 19.33 1.54
N ALA A 118 2.87 19.74 2.73
CA ALA A 118 2.01 19.94 3.88
C ALA A 118 0.86 20.93 3.56
N GLY A 119 -0.38 20.44 3.68
CA GLY A 119 -1.61 21.18 3.39
C GLY A 119 -1.93 21.43 1.91
N ASP A 120 -1.15 20.85 0.99
CA ASP A 120 -1.48 20.84 -0.44
C ASP A 120 -0.93 19.57 -1.10
N ILE A 121 -1.63 18.45 -0.91
CA ILE A 121 -1.20 17.13 -1.39
C ILE A 121 -1.01 17.04 -2.91
N ARG A 122 -1.62 17.97 -3.65
CA ARG A 122 -1.51 18.07 -5.10
C ARG A 122 -0.10 18.52 -5.55
N CYS A 123 0.70 19.05 -4.64
CA CYS A 123 2.11 19.36 -4.85
C CYS A 123 2.98 18.19 -4.38
N GLY A 124 3.59 17.47 -5.33
CA GLY A 124 4.44 16.31 -5.08
C GLY A 124 5.94 16.63 -5.12
N LEU A 125 6.73 15.78 -4.48
CA LEU A 125 8.18 15.72 -4.59
C LEU A 125 8.62 14.25 -4.59
N SER A 126 9.43 13.85 -5.55
CA SER A 126 10.09 12.55 -5.59
C SER A 126 11.55 12.73 -6.02
N PHE A 127 12.33 11.66 -5.95
CA PHE A 127 13.73 11.70 -6.29
C PHE A 127 14.12 10.54 -7.19
N GLU A 128 14.92 10.86 -8.20
CA GLU A 128 15.51 9.89 -9.13
C GLU A 128 17.02 9.94 -8.97
N LEU A 129 17.69 8.80 -9.14
CA LEU A 129 19.15 8.78 -9.24
C LEU A 129 19.57 9.09 -10.67
N THR A 130 20.59 9.92 -10.82
CA THR A 130 21.24 10.16 -12.11
C THR A 130 22.66 9.60 -12.07
N GLY A 131 23.06 8.78 -13.04
CA GLY A 131 24.39 8.13 -13.06
C GLY A 131 24.40 6.66 -12.58
N GLU A 132 25.56 6.16 -12.14
CA GLU A 132 25.87 4.73 -11.93
C GLU A 132 25.22 4.11 -10.67
N GLY A 133 23.88 4.06 -10.63
CA GLY A 133 23.10 3.29 -9.65
C GLY A 133 23.52 3.54 -8.20
N TRP A 134 24.04 2.50 -7.52
CA TRP A 134 24.43 2.51 -6.11
C TRP A 134 25.53 3.52 -5.75
N GLU A 135 26.45 3.80 -6.68
CA GLU A 135 27.59 4.68 -6.44
C GLU A 135 27.28 6.14 -6.79
N SER A 136 26.07 6.41 -7.31
CA SER A 136 25.67 7.76 -7.65
C SER A 136 25.62 8.65 -6.42
N ASP A 137 26.31 9.78 -6.51
CA ASP A 137 26.21 10.92 -5.61
C ASP A 137 25.24 12.00 -6.15
N ARG A 138 24.61 11.77 -7.31
CA ARG A 138 23.68 12.71 -7.93
C ARG A 138 22.24 12.29 -7.72
N LEU A 139 21.45 13.25 -7.27
CA LEU A 139 20.03 13.08 -7.01
C LEU A 139 19.27 14.13 -7.82
N LYS A 140 18.34 13.68 -8.65
CA LYS A 140 17.41 14.53 -9.37
C LYS A 140 16.14 14.67 -8.56
N CYS A 141 15.88 15.88 -8.07
CA CYS A 141 14.63 16.25 -7.43
C CYS A 141 13.57 16.43 -8.53
N VAL A 142 12.41 15.82 -8.34
CA VAL A 142 11.27 15.90 -9.28
C VAL A 142 10.07 16.45 -8.53
N PHE A 143 9.69 17.68 -8.84
CA PHE A 143 8.50 18.32 -8.29
C PHE A 143 7.33 18.13 -9.23
N THR A 144 6.18 17.72 -8.70
CA THR A 144 4.92 17.62 -9.45
C THR A 144 3.97 18.71 -8.97
N LEU A 145 3.33 19.39 -9.91
CA LEU A 145 2.45 20.54 -9.68
C LEU A 145 1.01 20.23 -10.11
N PRO A 146 0.00 20.84 -9.47
CA PRO A 146 -1.40 20.68 -9.86
C PRO A 146 -1.70 21.33 -11.21
N ASP A 147 -2.77 20.87 -11.88
CA ASP A 147 -3.21 21.29 -13.21
C ASP A 147 -3.36 22.82 -13.34
N GLU A 148 -3.82 23.53 -12.32
CA GLU A 148 -3.98 24.99 -12.42
C GLU A 148 -2.63 25.73 -12.48
N MET A 149 -1.54 25.04 -12.18
CA MET A 149 -0.18 25.57 -12.21
C MET A 149 0.60 25.19 -13.48
N HIS A 150 0.00 24.49 -14.44
CA HIS A 150 0.66 24.09 -15.68
C HIS A 150 -0.30 23.98 -16.87
N THR A 151 0.22 24.02 -18.09
CA THR A 151 -0.60 23.98 -19.32
C THR A 151 -0.49 22.68 -20.12
N SER A 152 0.46 21.81 -19.75
CA SER A 152 0.69 20.50 -20.36
C SER A 152 1.38 19.56 -19.36
N TYR A 153 1.34 18.26 -19.63
CA TYR A 153 2.03 17.25 -18.82
C TYR A 153 3.54 17.55 -18.63
N TYR A 154 4.23 18.09 -19.65
CA TYR A 154 5.65 18.42 -19.54
C TYR A 154 5.94 19.69 -18.70
N ASP A 155 4.90 20.49 -18.47
CA ASP A 155 4.93 21.66 -17.59
C ASP A 155 4.40 21.32 -16.18
N SER A 156 3.87 20.11 -15.95
CA SER A 156 3.45 19.67 -14.61
C SER A 156 4.63 19.31 -13.72
N MET A 157 5.80 19.08 -14.32
CA MET A 157 7.01 18.66 -13.62
C MET A 157 8.08 19.76 -13.65
N ARG A 158 8.80 19.90 -12.53
CA ARG A 158 10.03 20.70 -12.44
C ARG A 158 11.13 19.85 -11.88
N THR A 159 12.31 19.90 -12.48
CA THR A 159 13.42 19.06 -12.04
C THR A 159 14.66 19.89 -11.72
N ALA A 160 15.41 19.45 -10.72
CA ALA A 160 16.71 20.01 -10.39
C ALA A 160 17.64 18.89 -9.98
N GLU A 161 18.89 18.93 -10.42
CA GLU A 161 19.91 17.98 -9.96
C GLU A 161 20.71 18.55 -8.80
N ILE A 162 20.98 17.72 -7.80
CA ILE A 162 21.92 18.01 -6.71
C ILE A 162 23.05 17.00 -6.73
N LEU A 163 24.27 17.49 -6.54
CA LEU A 163 25.42 16.67 -6.18
C LEU A 163 25.49 16.61 -4.65
N THR A 164 25.17 15.45 -4.09
CA THR A 164 25.14 15.25 -2.65
C THR A 164 26.56 15.18 -2.07
N GLU A 165 26.73 15.72 -0.87
CA GLU A 165 28.01 15.71 -0.16
C GLU A 165 27.79 15.21 1.27
N LYS A 166 28.70 14.35 1.76
CA LYS A 166 28.59 13.76 3.10
C LYS A 166 28.42 14.83 4.18
N GLY A 167 27.31 14.74 4.92
CA GLY A 167 26.99 15.63 6.05
C GLY A 167 26.40 16.99 5.63
N LYS A 168 26.28 17.26 4.32
CA LYS A 168 25.59 18.47 3.83
C LYS A 168 24.12 18.15 3.59
N LYS A 169 23.24 18.84 4.32
CA LYS A 169 21.80 18.62 4.27
C LYS A 169 21.02 19.69 3.51
N ALA A 170 21.66 20.74 3.02
CA ALA A 170 20.99 21.85 2.35
C ALA A 170 21.66 22.22 1.02
N TYR A 171 20.85 22.39 -0.01
CA TYR A 171 21.30 22.65 -1.38
C TYR A 171 20.48 23.77 -2.01
N LYS A 172 21.14 24.63 -2.77
CA LYS A 172 20.45 25.59 -3.62
C LYS A 172 20.10 24.91 -4.93
N ILE A 173 18.85 25.02 -5.34
CA ILE A 173 18.33 24.44 -6.57
C ILE A 173 17.59 25.50 -7.37
N THR A 174 17.61 25.35 -8.69
CA THR A 174 16.82 26.16 -9.61
C THR A 174 16.04 25.17 -10.48
N PRO A 175 14.82 24.78 -10.07
CA PRO A 175 14.05 23.78 -10.80
C PRO A 175 13.62 24.27 -12.18
N GLU A 176 13.87 23.45 -13.20
CA GLU A 176 13.63 23.75 -14.61
C GLU A 176 12.47 22.89 -15.17
N THR A 177 11.75 23.42 -16.16
CA THR A 177 10.78 22.70 -17.00
C THR A 177 11.47 21.76 -17.98
N MET A 178 10.79 20.71 -18.45
CA MET A 178 11.33 19.89 -19.56
C MET A 178 11.33 20.62 -20.92
N GLU A 179 10.51 21.66 -21.09
CA GLU A 179 10.50 22.52 -22.28
C GLU A 179 11.07 23.92 -21.97
N GLU A 180 11.70 24.58 -22.95
CA GLU A 180 12.01 26.02 -22.87
C GLU A 180 10.71 26.82 -22.94
N VAL A 181 9.96 26.89 -21.83
CA VAL A 181 8.78 27.76 -21.73
C VAL A 181 9.29 29.20 -21.60
N PRO A 182 9.03 30.10 -22.56
CA PRO A 182 9.43 31.48 -22.39
C PRO A 182 8.52 32.15 -21.35
N ARG A 183 9.13 32.80 -20.35
CA ARG A 183 8.58 33.88 -19.48
C ARG A 183 8.23 33.59 -18.01
N VAL A 184 8.94 32.69 -17.31
CA VAL A 184 8.99 32.78 -15.84
C VAL A 184 10.46 32.82 -15.41
N PRO A 185 10.89 33.83 -14.62
CA PRO A 185 12.26 33.82 -14.09
C PRO A 185 12.47 32.55 -13.28
N ALA A 186 13.58 31.86 -13.53
CA ALA A 186 13.92 30.65 -12.81
C ALA A 186 14.09 30.98 -11.32
N LEU A 187 13.16 30.50 -10.50
CA LEU A 187 13.15 30.76 -9.06
C LEU A 187 14.15 29.84 -8.38
N THR A 188 14.96 30.41 -7.50
CA THR A 188 15.93 29.64 -6.70
C THR A 188 15.30 29.27 -5.36
N TYR A 189 15.44 28.00 -5.01
CA TYR A 189 15.01 27.45 -3.72
C TYR A 189 16.22 26.90 -2.97
N THR A 190 16.06 26.74 -1.66
CA THR A 190 16.96 25.96 -0.80
C THR A 190 16.19 24.75 -0.32
N ILE A 191 16.56 23.57 -0.81
CA ILE A 191 16.05 22.29 -0.32
C ILE A 191 16.89 21.83 0.87
N LYS A 192 16.24 21.44 1.96
CA LYS A 192 16.87 20.91 3.17
C LYS A 192 16.28 19.55 3.50
N PHE A 193 17.13 18.55 3.63
CA PHE A 193 16.77 17.20 4.04
C PHE A 193 16.86 17.09 5.56
N ALA A 194 15.75 16.71 6.21
CA ALA A 194 15.68 16.46 7.65
C ALA A 194 15.08 15.07 7.89
N MET A 195 15.55 14.07 7.13
CA MET A 195 15.02 12.70 7.18
C MET A 195 15.47 11.91 8.42
N ASP A 196 16.54 12.35 9.08
CA ASP A 196 17.08 11.76 10.31
C ASP A 196 16.46 12.33 11.59
N ASP A 197 15.58 13.33 11.49
CA ASP A 197 14.84 13.86 12.63
C ASP A 197 13.73 12.88 13.02
N GLU A 198 14.01 11.97 13.97
CA GLU A 198 13.03 10.99 14.47
C GLU A 198 11.71 11.65 14.94
N SER A 199 11.74 12.94 15.30
CA SER A 199 10.58 13.67 15.80
C SER A 199 9.76 14.37 14.72
N ASP A 200 10.29 14.58 13.51
CA ASP A 200 9.62 15.23 12.37
C ASP A 200 10.42 14.99 11.06
N PRO A 201 10.44 13.76 10.52
CA PRO A 201 11.18 13.47 9.31
C PRO A 201 10.49 14.12 8.09
N HIS A 202 11.15 15.09 7.47
CA HIS A 202 10.61 15.85 6.34
C HIS A 202 11.70 16.46 5.44
N ILE A 203 11.25 17.02 4.31
CA ILE A 203 12.09 17.79 3.39
C ILE A 203 11.54 19.20 3.32
N SER A 204 12.32 20.20 3.70
CA SER A 204 11.90 21.60 3.69
C SER A 204 12.44 22.31 2.46
N VAL A 205 11.57 22.90 1.65
CA VAL A 205 11.92 23.67 0.46
C VAL A 205 11.61 25.13 0.72
N LYS A 206 12.65 25.96 0.82
CA LYS A 206 12.54 27.39 1.11
C LYS A 206 12.79 28.23 -0.13
N GLY A 207 11.92 29.20 -0.41
CA GLY A 207 12.06 30.13 -1.52
C GLY A 207 10.79 30.94 -1.72
N GLU A 208 10.78 31.80 -2.73
CA GLU A 208 9.58 32.51 -3.15
C GLU A 208 8.95 31.73 -4.31
N GLY A 209 7.79 31.10 -4.10
CA GLY A 209 7.06 30.39 -5.16
C GLY A 209 6.27 29.18 -4.68
N GLY A 210 5.55 28.55 -5.61
CA GLY A 210 4.62 27.45 -5.30
C GLY A 210 5.29 26.17 -4.79
N LEU A 211 6.57 25.96 -5.10
CA LEU A 211 7.34 24.79 -4.61
C LEU A 211 7.80 24.94 -3.16
N ALA A 212 7.68 26.13 -2.56
CA ALA A 212 8.10 26.33 -1.19
C ALA A 212 7.11 25.68 -0.21
N GLY A 213 7.62 24.91 0.74
CA GLY A 213 6.85 24.18 1.74
C GLY A 213 7.63 23.05 2.38
N ASP A 214 7.01 22.40 3.35
CA ASP A 214 7.54 21.17 3.96
C ASP A 214 6.87 19.97 3.30
N TYR A 215 7.67 18.99 2.91
CA TYR A 215 7.27 17.79 2.18
C TYR A 215 7.42 16.56 3.06
N TYR A 216 6.38 15.73 3.07
CA TYR A 216 6.23 14.57 3.94
C TYR A 216 6.04 13.31 3.10
N LEU A 217 6.68 12.21 3.50
CA LEU A 217 6.56 10.91 2.82
C LEU A 217 5.12 10.39 2.93
N PHE A 218 4.53 9.93 1.82
CA PHE A 218 3.14 9.44 1.79
C PHE A 218 2.92 8.30 2.78
N GLU A 219 3.77 7.28 2.72
CA GLU A 219 3.64 6.00 3.43
C GLU A 219 3.69 6.15 4.95
N ASP A 220 4.50 7.10 5.44
CA ASP A 220 4.70 7.33 6.87
C ASP A 220 3.71 8.34 7.46
N SER A 221 3.08 9.15 6.61
CA SER A 221 2.32 10.33 7.05
C SER A 221 0.81 10.13 7.01
N LEU A 222 0.30 9.44 5.98
CA LEU A 222 -1.14 9.27 5.75
C LEU A 222 -1.63 7.96 6.33
N THR A 223 -2.89 7.93 6.78
CA THR A 223 -3.50 6.72 7.34
C THR A 223 -3.71 5.66 6.26
N PHE A 224 -4.09 6.09 5.05
CA PHE A 224 -4.27 5.19 3.92
C PHE A 224 -3.91 5.88 2.59
N PRO A 225 -2.62 5.89 2.20
CA PRO A 225 -2.12 6.61 1.02
C PRO A 225 -2.88 6.28 -0.29
N ASP A 226 -3.33 5.03 -0.43
CA ASP A 226 -4.09 4.54 -1.58
C ASP A 226 -5.32 5.37 -1.94
N VAL A 227 -5.91 6.06 -0.96
CA VAL A 227 -7.09 6.91 -1.16
C VAL A 227 -6.82 8.08 -2.12
N PHE A 228 -5.55 8.42 -2.34
CA PHE A 228 -5.12 9.46 -3.28
C PHE A 228 -4.58 8.92 -4.61
N SER A 229 -4.26 7.63 -4.71
CA SER A 229 -3.54 7.07 -5.87
C SER A 229 -4.36 6.10 -6.73
N ARG A 230 -5.47 5.57 -6.20
CA ARG A 230 -6.35 4.64 -6.92
C ARG A 230 -7.80 4.75 -6.48
N TYR A 231 -8.71 4.28 -7.32
CA TYR A 231 -10.10 4.06 -6.92
C TYR A 231 -10.19 2.86 -5.98
N LEU A 232 -10.71 3.09 -4.77
CA LEU A 232 -10.89 2.05 -3.78
C LEU A 232 -12.10 1.15 -4.12
N SER A 233 -12.09 -0.06 -3.59
CA SER A 233 -13.19 -1.03 -3.69
C SER A 233 -13.94 -1.19 -2.37
N ARG A 234 -15.08 -1.89 -2.41
CA ARG A 234 -15.78 -2.30 -1.19
C ARG A 234 -14.87 -3.14 -0.29
N ALA A 235 -14.08 -4.06 -0.86
CA ALA A 235 -13.18 -4.92 -0.08
C ALA A 235 -12.08 -4.18 0.67
N ASP A 236 -11.65 -3.01 0.19
CA ASP A 236 -10.66 -2.18 0.90
C ASP A 236 -11.19 -1.68 2.25
N LEU A 237 -12.51 -1.43 2.33
CA LEU A 237 -13.12 -0.65 3.40
C LEU A 237 -14.18 -1.41 4.21
N CYS A 238 -14.64 -2.57 3.74
CA CYS A 238 -15.79 -3.28 4.30
C CYS A 238 -15.61 -3.70 5.77
N LEU A 239 -14.38 -3.97 6.20
CA LEU A 239 -14.04 -4.37 7.57
C LEU A 239 -13.55 -3.20 8.45
N TRP A 240 -13.58 -1.97 7.95
CA TRP A 240 -13.15 -0.80 8.72
C TRP A 240 -14.25 -0.32 9.69
N PRO A 241 -13.88 0.08 10.92
CA PRO A 241 -14.77 0.79 11.83
C PRO A 241 -15.33 2.07 11.20
N THR A 242 -16.58 2.43 11.52
CA THR A 242 -17.26 3.60 10.92
C THR A 242 -16.52 4.90 11.25
N GLU A 243 -15.98 5.01 12.46
CA GLU A 243 -15.19 6.16 12.89
C GLU A 243 -13.91 6.32 12.06
N ASN A 244 -13.27 5.21 11.67
CA ASN A 244 -12.06 5.26 10.85
C ASN A 244 -12.38 5.64 9.41
N LEU A 245 -13.51 5.20 8.87
CA LEU A 245 -14.00 5.67 7.57
C LEU A 245 -14.26 7.19 7.59
N TRP A 246 -14.87 7.68 8.67
CA TRP A 246 -15.09 9.11 8.87
C TRP A 246 -13.79 9.90 8.92
N LEU A 247 -12.77 9.39 9.61
CA LEU A 247 -11.44 10.01 9.63
C LEU A 247 -10.77 9.96 8.25
N LEU A 248 -10.82 8.82 7.55
CA LEU A 248 -10.24 8.65 6.22
C LEU A 248 -10.84 9.62 5.19
N ARG A 249 -12.16 9.77 5.16
CA ARG A 249 -12.81 10.76 4.30
C ARG A 249 -12.32 12.17 4.60
N ASN A 250 -12.17 12.52 5.88
CA ASN A 250 -11.70 13.84 6.28
C ASN A 250 -10.18 14.03 6.10
N GLU A 251 -9.39 12.95 6.00
CA GLU A 251 -7.97 13.01 5.68
C GLU A 251 -7.75 13.58 4.28
N ILE A 252 -8.61 13.22 3.31
CA ILE A 252 -8.60 13.78 1.95
C ILE A 252 -8.75 15.30 1.98
N TYR A 253 -9.75 15.80 2.71
CA TYR A 253 -9.94 17.24 2.88
C TYR A 253 -8.79 17.92 3.64
N ALA A 254 -8.27 17.27 4.69
CA ALA A 254 -7.17 17.80 5.50
C ALA A 254 -5.88 17.93 4.69
N ALA A 255 -5.57 16.94 3.85
CA ALA A 255 -4.38 16.91 3.00
C ALA A 255 -4.42 18.01 1.91
N ASN A 256 -5.63 18.43 1.52
CA ASN A 256 -5.88 19.59 0.66
C ASN A 256 -6.02 20.92 1.44
N GLY A 257 -5.63 20.95 2.70
CA GLY A 257 -5.52 22.18 3.50
C GLY A 257 -6.84 22.71 4.08
N ARG A 258 -7.91 21.91 4.08
CA ARG A 258 -9.20 22.29 4.66
C ARG A 258 -9.12 22.39 6.18
N GLN A 259 -9.64 23.48 6.74
CA GLN A 259 -9.91 23.61 8.17
C GLN A 259 -11.21 22.90 8.61
N PHE A 260 -11.32 22.56 9.89
CA PHE A 260 -12.48 21.85 10.43
C PHE A 260 -13.21 22.65 11.52
N LYS A 261 -14.54 22.75 11.38
CA LYS A 261 -15.45 23.27 12.42
C LYS A 261 -15.67 22.29 13.57
N SER A 262 -15.51 20.99 13.31
CA SER A 262 -15.64 19.95 14.33
C SER A 262 -14.42 19.97 15.23
N ASP A 263 -14.61 20.18 16.54
CA ASP A 263 -13.53 20.17 17.52
C ASP A 263 -12.76 18.83 17.50
N VAL A 264 -13.45 17.73 17.23
CA VAL A 264 -12.85 16.38 17.15
C VAL A 264 -11.88 16.30 15.96
N LEU A 265 -12.32 16.72 14.77
CA LEU A 265 -11.47 16.69 13.56
C LEU A 265 -10.34 17.71 13.66
N SER A 266 -10.65 18.91 14.15
CA SER A 266 -9.66 19.98 14.34
C SER A 266 -8.54 19.50 15.25
N ARG A 267 -8.88 18.91 16.41
CA ARG A 267 -7.90 18.33 17.32
C ARG A 267 -7.13 17.18 16.67
N TYR A 268 -7.83 16.22 16.07
CA TYR A 268 -7.20 15.04 15.46
C TYR A 268 -6.17 15.42 14.38
N PHE A 269 -6.52 16.30 13.44
CA PHE A 269 -5.62 16.70 12.37
C PHE A 269 -4.56 17.71 12.81
N SER A 270 -4.81 18.52 13.84
CA SER A 270 -3.78 19.41 14.39
C SER A 270 -2.56 18.67 14.97
N GLU A 271 -2.74 17.39 15.32
CA GLU A 271 -1.67 16.51 15.79
C GLU A 271 -0.86 15.90 14.62
N LYS A 272 -1.30 16.06 13.37
CA LYS A 272 -0.61 15.55 12.18
C LYS A 272 0.41 16.58 11.67
N ARG A 273 1.68 16.17 11.57
CA ARG A 273 2.81 17.04 11.19
C ARG A 273 2.64 17.67 9.81
N TRP A 274 2.06 16.93 8.88
CA TRP A 274 1.77 17.35 7.51
C TRP A 274 0.54 18.25 7.36
N TYR A 275 -0.31 18.36 8.39
CA TYR A 275 -1.53 19.14 8.27
C TYR A 275 -1.26 20.64 8.36
N ARG A 276 -1.78 21.40 7.38
CA ARG A 276 -1.79 22.87 7.39
C ARG A 276 -3.18 23.33 6.96
N GLY A 277 -4.00 23.79 7.90
CA GLY A 277 -5.32 24.33 7.63
C GLY A 277 -5.25 25.75 7.02
N ILE A 278 -5.03 25.83 5.71
CA ILE A 278 -4.84 27.08 4.96
C ILE A 278 -6.13 27.58 4.29
N ILE A 279 -7.17 26.75 4.21
CA ILE A 279 -8.46 27.10 3.60
C ILE A 279 -9.56 27.00 4.67
N GLU A 280 -10.25 28.11 4.90
CA GLU A 280 -11.40 28.16 5.82
C GLU A 280 -12.49 27.15 5.42
N PRO A 281 -13.22 26.54 6.36
CA PRO A 281 -14.11 25.41 6.08
C PRO A 281 -15.19 25.69 5.03
N ASP A 282 -15.71 26.93 5.00
CA ASP A 282 -16.77 27.39 4.10
C ASP A 282 -16.21 27.96 2.78
N SER A 283 -14.90 28.17 2.69
CA SER A 283 -14.20 28.62 1.47
C SER A 283 -13.58 27.46 0.68
N PHE A 284 -13.55 26.26 1.26
CA PHE A 284 -13.08 25.07 0.58
C PHE A 284 -14.04 24.70 -0.56
N SER A 285 -13.49 24.49 -1.75
CA SER A 285 -14.22 24.07 -2.93
C SER A 285 -13.83 22.65 -3.29
N ASP A 286 -14.81 21.76 -3.43
CA ASP A 286 -14.58 20.38 -3.88
C ASP A 286 -13.99 20.31 -5.30
N SER A 287 -14.02 21.42 -6.06
CA SER A 287 -13.41 21.50 -7.40
C SER A 287 -11.90 21.32 -7.43
N ILE A 288 -11.21 21.43 -6.29
CA ILE A 288 -9.75 21.20 -6.22
C ILE A 288 -9.39 19.73 -6.06
N LEU A 289 -10.38 18.89 -5.72
CA LEU A 289 -10.20 17.46 -5.52
C LEU A 289 -10.08 16.77 -6.89
N SER A 290 -9.16 15.82 -6.98
CA SER A 290 -9.07 14.95 -8.14
C SER A 290 -10.31 14.05 -8.28
N ASP A 291 -10.46 13.45 -9.46
CA ASP A 291 -11.53 12.47 -9.71
C ASP A 291 -11.42 11.26 -8.77
N VAL A 292 -10.20 10.83 -8.45
CA VAL A 292 -9.91 9.74 -7.50
C VAL A 292 -10.43 10.10 -6.11
N GLU A 293 -10.03 11.27 -5.59
CA GLU A 293 -10.44 11.74 -4.27
C GLU A 293 -11.97 11.86 -4.19
N SER A 294 -12.59 12.46 -5.20
CA SER A 294 -14.04 12.61 -5.29
C SER A 294 -14.78 11.26 -5.34
N GLY A 295 -14.26 10.32 -6.14
CA GLY A 295 -14.76 8.96 -6.23
C GLY A 295 -14.65 8.21 -4.90
N ASN A 296 -13.50 8.31 -4.24
CA ASN A 296 -13.23 7.67 -2.96
C ASN A 296 -14.03 8.28 -1.81
N ILE A 297 -14.20 9.60 -1.75
CA ILE A 297 -15.12 10.26 -0.80
C ILE A 297 -16.53 9.69 -0.93
N SER A 298 -17.01 9.55 -2.17
CA SER A 298 -18.34 9.01 -2.46
C SER A 298 -18.48 7.54 -2.02
N LEU A 299 -17.44 6.72 -2.23
CA LEU A 299 -17.42 5.34 -1.76
C LEU A 299 -17.39 5.27 -0.23
N ILE A 300 -16.49 6.01 0.43
CA ILE A 300 -16.35 6.01 1.88
C ILE A 300 -17.67 6.45 2.54
N GLN A 301 -18.34 7.48 2.01
CA GLN A 301 -19.68 7.89 2.43
C GLN A 301 -20.71 6.76 2.35
N LYS A 302 -20.70 5.98 1.25
CA LYS A 302 -21.58 4.82 1.13
C LYS A 302 -21.26 3.78 2.19
N MET A 303 -19.98 3.49 2.42
CA MET A 303 -19.54 2.51 3.42
C MET A 303 -19.88 2.94 4.85
N GLU A 304 -19.75 4.22 5.20
CA GLU A 304 -20.14 4.77 6.51
C GLU A 304 -21.63 4.53 6.82
N ASN A 305 -22.48 4.65 5.80
CA ASN A 305 -23.94 4.53 5.92
C ASN A 305 -24.45 3.09 5.74
N ASP A 306 -23.61 2.17 5.24
CA ASP A 306 -23.94 0.76 5.09
C ASP A 306 -23.67 0.01 6.39
N THR A 307 -24.74 -0.31 7.12
CA THR A 307 -24.67 -1.07 8.39
C THR A 307 -24.37 -2.55 8.19
N ASP A 308 -24.47 -3.04 6.96
CA ASP A 308 -24.27 -4.44 6.60
C ASP A 308 -23.00 -4.61 5.74
N ARG A 309 -22.11 -3.59 5.71
CA ARG A 309 -20.90 -3.59 4.88
C ARG A 309 -19.98 -4.78 5.15
N ASP A 310 -19.95 -5.23 6.40
CA ASP A 310 -19.14 -6.32 6.93
C ASP A 310 -19.84 -7.69 6.81
N LYS A 311 -21.09 -7.74 6.31
CA LYS A 311 -21.80 -8.99 5.98
C LYS A 311 -21.44 -9.49 4.60
N LEU A 312 -20.19 -9.89 4.44
CA LEU A 312 -19.60 -10.25 3.14
C LEU A 312 -20.24 -11.48 2.46
N ASP A 313 -20.84 -12.39 3.24
CA ASP A 313 -21.64 -13.52 2.73
C ASP A 313 -23.16 -13.27 2.75
N GLY A 314 -23.57 -12.03 3.08
CA GLY A 314 -24.96 -11.61 3.25
C GLY A 314 -25.65 -12.13 4.53
N ARG A 315 -24.92 -12.80 5.43
CA ARG A 315 -25.49 -13.44 6.62
C ARG A 315 -24.72 -13.10 7.90
N ASN A 316 -23.42 -13.37 7.91
CA ASN A 316 -22.57 -13.27 9.08
C ASN A 316 -21.83 -11.93 9.08
N GLN A 317 -21.73 -11.31 10.25
CA GLN A 317 -20.88 -10.15 10.45
C GLN A 317 -19.42 -10.61 10.58
N TYR A 318 -18.51 -9.99 9.84
CA TYR A 318 -17.08 -10.30 9.90
C TYR A 318 -16.28 -9.13 10.45
N GLY A 319 -15.30 -9.41 11.29
CA GLY A 319 -14.19 -8.53 11.60
C GLY A 319 -12.91 -8.98 10.89
N LEU A 320 -11.92 -8.11 10.85
CA LEU A 320 -10.59 -8.43 10.32
C LEU A 320 -9.91 -9.58 11.09
N GLU A 321 -10.17 -9.67 12.39
CA GLU A 321 -9.63 -10.71 13.27
C GLU A 321 -10.24 -12.10 13.02
N ASP A 322 -11.40 -12.16 12.36
CA ASP A 322 -12.06 -13.42 12.00
C ASP A 322 -11.42 -14.06 10.75
N LEU A 323 -10.61 -13.29 10.00
CA LEU A 323 -9.90 -13.79 8.82
C LEU A 323 -8.59 -14.49 9.22
N PRO A 324 -8.34 -15.72 8.75
CA PRO A 324 -7.07 -16.39 9.01
C PRO A 324 -5.91 -15.63 8.34
N PRO A 325 -4.68 -15.64 8.86
CA PRO A 325 -3.53 -15.13 8.12
C PRO A 325 -3.33 -15.90 6.82
N ALA A 326 -3.11 -15.20 5.71
CA ALA A 326 -2.81 -15.83 4.43
C ALA A 326 -1.44 -16.54 4.49
N PRO A 327 -1.32 -17.76 3.95
CA PRO A 327 -0.09 -18.56 4.02
C PRO A 327 1.09 -17.95 3.24
N TYR A 328 0.82 -17.02 2.32
CA TYR A 328 1.80 -16.33 1.48
C TYR A 328 2.11 -14.90 1.95
N LEU A 329 1.55 -14.46 3.09
CA LEU A 329 1.67 -13.08 3.58
C LEU A 329 3.14 -12.61 3.67
N GLN A 330 4.07 -13.48 4.04
CA GLN A 330 5.50 -13.15 4.15
C GLN A 330 6.19 -12.78 2.83
N TYR A 331 5.56 -13.07 1.68
CA TYR A 331 6.09 -12.76 0.36
C TYR A 331 5.57 -11.43 -0.20
N LEU A 332 4.57 -10.82 0.45
CA LEU A 332 3.94 -9.61 -0.03
C LEU A 332 4.63 -8.35 0.51
N GLY A 333 4.56 -7.25 -0.24
CA GLY A 333 5.02 -5.92 0.21
C GLY A 333 6.54 -5.75 0.28
N ARG A 334 7.32 -6.79 0.00
CA ARG A 334 8.78 -6.72 -0.07
C ARG A 334 9.28 -6.06 -1.35
N TYR A 335 8.52 -6.18 -2.43
CA TYR A 335 8.90 -5.75 -3.78
C TYR A 335 7.83 -4.83 -4.34
N ASP A 336 8.24 -3.88 -5.19
CA ASP A 336 7.31 -2.95 -5.85
C ASP A 336 6.34 -3.68 -6.80
N GLU A 337 6.78 -4.83 -7.30
CA GLU A 337 6.03 -5.73 -8.17
C GLU A 337 5.96 -7.13 -7.54
N THR A 338 4.79 -7.73 -7.50
CA THR A 338 4.58 -9.11 -7.01
C THR A 338 3.54 -9.75 -7.91
N GLY A 339 3.93 -10.83 -8.59
CA GLY A 339 3.05 -11.57 -9.47
C GLY A 339 2.04 -12.42 -8.71
N LEU A 340 0.81 -12.45 -9.21
CA LEU A 340 -0.26 -13.33 -8.76
C LEU A 340 -0.89 -13.97 -9.98
N SER A 341 -1.14 -15.27 -9.90
CA SER A 341 -2.06 -15.97 -10.81
C SER A 341 -2.99 -16.88 -10.01
N GLY A 342 -4.25 -16.97 -10.40
CA GLY A 342 -5.24 -17.81 -9.73
C GLY A 342 -6.29 -18.33 -10.69
N ASP A 343 -6.73 -19.57 -10.48
CA ASP A 343 -7.80 -20.22 -11.24
C ASP A 343 -9.14 -20.07 -10.51
N LEU A 344 -9.89 -19.03 -10.90
CA LEU A 344 -11.20 -18.71 -10.36
C LEU A 344 -12.23 -19.81 -10.59
N SER A 345 -12.07 -20.64 -11.63
CA SER A 345 -12.99 -21.76 -11.88
C SER A 345 -12.94 -22.84 -10.78
N GLN A 346 -11.87 -22.85 -9.99
CA GLN A 346 -11.64 -23.77 -8.87
C GLN A 346 -11.81 -23.07 -7.50
N ALA A 347 -12.33 -21.85 -7.48
CA ALA A 347 -12.49 -21.08 -6.26
C ALA A 347 -13.49 -21.75 -5.30
N ARG A 348 -13.17 -21.69 -4.01
CA ARG A 348 -14.03 -22.16 -2.91
C ARG A 348 -14.51 -20.97 -2.09
N ASP A 349 -15.82 -20.87 -1.89
CA ASP A 349 -16.41 -19.85 -1.02
C ASP A 349 -16.13 -20.18 0.46
N MET A 350 -15.46 -19.26 1.15
CA MET A 350 -15.06 -19.36 2.56
C MET A 350 -15.88 -18.42 3.46
N GLY A 351 -16.99 -17.87 2.98
CA GLY A 351 -17.78 -16.87 3.69
C GLY A 351 -17.37 -15.46 3.31
N ALA A 352 -16.40 -14.88 4.00
CA ALA A 352 -15.93 -13.51 3.74
C ALA A 352 -15.04 -13.35 2.49
N TYR A 353 -14.48 -14.44 2.00
CA TYR A 353 -13.50 -14.45 0.92
C TYR A 353 -13.59 -15.74 0.12
N TYR A 354 -12.91 -15.78 -1.02
CA TYR A 354 -12.72 -16.97 -1.85
C TYR A 354 -11.29 -17.50 -1.68
N ALA A 355 -11.17 -18.82 -1.50
CA ALA A 355 -9.90 -19.53 -1.60
C ALA A 355 -9.73 -20.04 -3.04
N VAL A 356 -8.76 -19.47 -3.76
CA VAL A 356 -8.53 -19.68 -5.18
C VAL A 356 -7.19 -20.38 -5.39
N PRO A 357 -7.13 -21.59 -5.97
CA PRO A 357 -5.86 -22.23 -6.29
C PRO A 357 -5.02 -21.34 -7.21
N GLY A 358 -3.78 -21.08 -6.83
CA GLY A 358 -2.93 -20.13 -7.54
C GLY A 358 -1.48 -20.11 -7.07
N GLU A 359 -0.75 -19.12 -7.58
CA GLU A 359 0.68 -18.93 -7.35
C GLU A 359 0.99 -17.47 -7.03
N ILE A 360 1.97 -17.25 -6.15
CA ILE A 360 2.61 -15.96 -5.94
C ILE A 360 4.04 -16.05 -6.43
N SER A 361 4.45 -15.04 -7.18
CA SER A 361 5.80 -14.87 -7.68
C SER A 361 6.36 -13.50 -7.32
N VAL A 362 7.66 -13.44 -7.13
CA VAL A 362 8.41 -12.21 -6.83
C VAL A 362 9.46 -12.00 -7.91
N PRO A 363 10.04 -10.80 -8.08
CA PRO A 363 11.10 -10.60 -9.04
C PRO A 363 12.25 -11.59 -8.82
N ALA A 364 12.71 -12.22 -9.91
CA ALA A 364 13.91 -13.02 -9.90
C ALA A 364 15.11 -12.07 -9.73
N SER A 365 16.03 -12.46 -8.86
CA SER A 365 17.09 -11.57 -8.41
C SER A 365 18.47 -12.23 -8.35
N ILE A 366 19.50 -11.39 -8.44
CA ILE A 366 20.89 -11.75 -8.18
C ILE A 366 21.53 -10.76 -7.21
N THR A 367 22.53 -11.22 -6.46
CA THR A 367 23.34 -10.41 -5.54
C THR A 367 24.38 -9.55 -6.29
N ARG A 368 24.97 -8.57 -5.61
CA ARG A 368 26.10 -7.77 -6.12
C ARG A 368 27.29 -8.64 -6.51
N GLU A 369 27.63 -9.64 -5.69
CA GLU A 369 28.74 -10.57 -5.95
C GLU A 369 28.47 -11.44 -7.18
N GLN A 370 27.22 -11.88 -7.36
CA GLN A 370 26.81 -12.62 -8.56
C GLN A 370 26.87 -11.73 -9.80
N LEU A 371 26.40 -10.49 -9.73
CA LEU A 371 26.51 -9.55 -10.85
C LEU A 371 27.98 -9.32 -11.23
N GLN A 372 28.85 -9.07 -10.25
CA GLN A 372 30.29 -8.90 -10.48
C GLN A 372 30.90 -10.14 -11.17
N THR A 373 30.50 -11.34 -10.75
CA THR A 373 30.93 -12.60 -11.37
C THR A 373 30.53 -12.65 -12.85
N VAL A 374 29.32 -12.22 -13.20
CA VAL A 374 28.86 -12.18 -14.60
C VAL A 374 29.63 -11.13 -15.41
N LEU A 375 29.84 -9.94 -14.84
CA LEU A 375 30.60 -8.86 -15.48
C LEU A 375 32.06 -9.23 -15.77
N GLU A 376 32.65 -10.12 -14.96
CA GLU A 376 33.99 -10.69 -15.20
C GLU A 376 34.01 -11.81 -16.25
N GLY A 377 32.88 -12.06 -16.92
CA GLY A 377 32.72 -13.10 -17.95
C GLY A 377 32.31 -14.46 -17.40
N GLY A 378 31.95 -14.54 -16.10
CA GLY A 378 31.41 -15.73 -15.47
C GLY A 378 29.94 -15.97 -15.80
N GLN A 379 29.37 -17.01 -15.18
CA GLN A 379 27.96 -17.35 -15.30
C GLN A 379 27.39 -17.62 -13.91
N VAL A 380 26.14 -17.20 -13.68
CA VAL A 380 25.45 -17.43 -12.41
C VAL A 380 24.12 -18.12 -12.62
N ARG A 381 23.70 -18.91 -11.63
CA ARG A 381 22.40 -19.58 -11.64
C ARG A 381 21.34 -18.66 -11.04
N VAL A 382 20.28 -18.41 -11.80
CA VAL A 382 19.10 -17.64 -11.38
C VAL A 382 17.97 -18.61 -11.12
N THR A 383 17.43 -18.60 -9.90
CA THR A 383 16.29 -19.46 -9.53
C THR A 383 14.99 -18.82 -10.01
N LEU A 384 14.17 -19.58 -10.72
CA LEU A 384 12.86 -19.16 -11.25
C LEU A 384 11.68 -19.83 -10.55
N ASN A 385 11.94 -20.90 -9.79
CA ASN A 385 10.95 -21.53 -8.94
C ASN A 385 11.61 -22.07 -7.67
N GLU A 386 11.29 -21.47 -6.52
CA GLU A 386 11.87 -21.91 -5.24
C GLU A 386 11.30 -23.25 -4.77
N LEU A 387 10.11 -23.63 -5.24
CA LEU A 387 9.43 -24.86 -4.83
C LEU A 387 9.99 -26.08 -5.56
N THR A 388 10.34 -25.93 -6.85
CA THR A 388 10.87 -27.02 -7.69
C THR A 388 12.39 -26.98 -7.82
N GLY A 389 13.02 -25.84 -7.51
CA GLY A 389 14.44 -25.60 -7.76
C GLY A 389 14.75 -25.30 -9.24
N GLU A 390 13.74 -25.04 -10.07
CA GLU A 390 13.92 -24.64 -11.46
C GLU A 390 14.76 -23.37 -11.54
N SER A 391 15.75 -23.38 -12.43
CA SER A 391 16.73 -22.31 -12.53
C SER A 391 17.30 -22.22 -13.94
N ARG A 392 17.68 -21.02 -14.35
CA ARG A 392 18.40 -20.74 -15.59
C ARG A 392 19.81 -20.20 -15.32
N MET A 393 20.65 -20.22 -16.34
CA MET A 393 21.97 -19.59 -16.31
C MET A 393 21.88 -18.17 -16.87
N LEU A 394 22.58 -17.24 -16.23
CA LEU A 394 22.73 -15.86 -16.65
C LEU A 394 24.20 -15.60 -16.99
N SER A 395 24.46 -14.99 -18.15
CA SER A 395 25.78 -14.56 -18.60
C SER A 395 25.71 -13.19 -19.29
N LEU A 396 26.86 -12.60 -19.61
CA LEU A 396 26.93 -11.50 -20.57
C LEU A 396 26.39 -11.92 -21.94
N ASN A 397 25.78 -10.98 -22.65
CA ASN A 397 25.33 -11.10 -24.03
C ASN A 397 26.44 -10.64 -24.98
N PRO A 398 27.13 -11.54 -25.71
CA PRO A 398 28.26 -11.18 -26.54
C PRO A 398 27.90 -10.14 -27.63
N GLY A 399 28.60 -9.01 -27.64
CA GLY A 399 28.37 -7.91 -28.58
C GLY A 399 27.18 -7.00 -28.24
N GLN A 400 26.59 -7.15 -27.06
CA GLN A 400 25.53 -6.29 -26.52
C GLN A 400 25.86 -5.83 -25.08
N GLU A 401 27.09 -6.01 -24.61
CA GLU A 401 27.47 -5.81 -23.20
C GLU A 401 27.20 -4.39 -22.69
N ASP A 402 27.32 -3.39 -23.57
CA ASP A 402 27.10 -1.97 -23.26
C ASP A 402 25.64 -1.52 -23.51
N THR A 403 24.71 -2.44 -23.79
CA THR A 403 23.30 -2.12 -24.03
C THR A 403 22.41 -2.45 -22.84
N LEU A 404 21.19 -1.95 -22.90
CA LEU A 404 20.15 -2.18 -21.90
C LEU A 404 19.82 -3.68 -21.72
N TYR A 405 20.13 -4.51 -22.72
CA TYR A 405 19.95 -5.97 -22.74
C TYR A 405 21.30 -6.72 -22.80
N GLY A 406 22.28 -6.23 -22.03
CA GLY A 406 23.64 -6.77 -22.00
C GLY A 406 23.78 -8.17 -21.38
N PHE A 407 22.69 -8.83 -20.99
CA PHE A 407 22.70 -10.17 -20.41
C PHE A 407 21.83 -11.16 -21.20
N LEU A 408 22.16 -12.45 -21.09
CA LEU A 408 21.39 -13.56 -21.63
C LEU A 408 20.98 -14.51 -20.52
N LEU A 409 19.69 -14.83 -20.47
CA LEU A 409 19.13 -15.87 -19.59
C LEU A 409 18.76 -17.12 -20.41
N TYR A 410 19.35 -18.27 -20.11
CA TYR A 410 19.24 -19.49 -20.92
C TYR A 410 19.25 -20.78 -20.08
N GLU A 411 18.90 -21.90 -20.71
CA GLU A 411 18.82 -23.20 -20.03
C GLU A 411 20.21 -23.74 -19.67
N ALA A 412 20.30 -24.42 -18.51
CA ALA A 412 21.57 -24.95 -18.04
C ALA A 412 22.11 -26.05 -18.97
N GLY A 413 23.34 -25.86 -19.48
CA GLY A 413 23.99 -26.81 -20.39
C GLY A 413 23.88 -26.46 -21.88
N GLU A 414 23.18 -25.38 -22.23
CA GLU A 414 23.25 -24.80 -23.57
C GLU A 414 24.45 -23.84 -23.70
N GLU A 415 25.14 -23.85 -24.85
CA GLU A 415 26.14 -22.82 -25.14
C GLU A 415 25.43 -21.49 -25.43
N PRO A 416 25.87 -20.36 -24.83
CA PRO A 416 25.21 -19.05 -24.94
C PRO A 416 25.41 -18.37 -26.30
N ALA A 417 25.69 -19.12 -27.37
CA ALA A 417 25.97 -18.63 -28.73
C ALA A 417 24.72 -18.02 -29.41
N GLY A 418 24.12 -17.00 -28.78
CA GLY A 418 22.90 -16.30 -29.20
C GLY A 418 21.60 -17.06 -28.92
N ARG A 419 21.63 -18.11 -28.08
CA ARG A 419 20.44 -18.83 -27.62
C ARG A 419 20.13 -18.43 -26.19
N GLY A 420 18.98 -17.81 -25.98
CA GLY A 420 18.55 -17.30 -24.68
C GLY A 420 17.60 -16.12 -24.83
N TYR A 421 17.11 -15.64 -23.70
CA TYR A 421 16.28 -14.44 -23.63
C TYR A 421 17.16 -13.24 -23.29
N GLU A 422 17.14 -12.23 -24.16
CA GLU A 422 17.76 -10.92 -23.89
C GLU A 422 17.21 -10.36 -22.59
N THR A 423 18.12 -10.06 -21.67
CA THR A 423 17.78 -9.74 -20.28
C THR A 423 18.50 -8.48 -19.86
N GLY A 424 17.75 -7.54 -19.31
CA GLY A 424 18.26 -6.39 -18.59
C GLY A 424 18.28 -6.65 -17.08
N ILE A 425 19.04 -5.83 -16.38
CA ILE A 425 19.19 -5.90 -14.93
C ILE A 425 18.95 -4.50 -14.36
N ARG A 426 18.14 -4.41 -13.30
CA ARG A 426 17.87 -3.15 -12.57
C ARG A 426 18.14 -3.33 -11.08
N PRO A 427 18.77 -2.36 -10.40
CA PRO A 427 18.93 -2.43 -8.95
C PRO A 427 17.58 -2.30 -8.25
N ASP A 428 17.37 -3.08 -7.19
CA ASP A 428 16.32 -2.85 -6.20
C ASP A 428 16.95 -2.29 -4.92
N TYR A 429 16.70 -1.00 -4.71
CA TYR A 429 17.26 -0.26 -3.58
C TYR A 429 16.68 -0.70 -2.23
N ASN A 430 15.52 -1.37 -2.19
CA ASN A 430 14.93 -1.85 -0.94
C ASN A 430 15.52 -3.19 -0.48
N THR A 431 15.98 -4.04 -1.41
CA THR A 431 16.42 -5.41 -1.11
C THR A 431 17.92 -5.64 -1.22
N ASP A 432 18.68 -4.67 -1.74
CA ASP A 432 20.12 -4.80 -2.03
C ASP A 432 20.44 -5.90 -3.07
N GLU A 433 19.47 -6.19 -3.91
CA GLU A 433 19.54 -7.17 -4.99
C GLU A 433 19.37 -6.46 -6.34
N TYR A 434 19.61 -7.20 -7.42
CA TYR A 434 19.28 -6.76 -8.76
C TYR A 434 18.20 -7.63 -9.36
N HIS A 435 17.15 -7.02 -9.88
CA HIS A 435 16.05 -7.69 -10.55
C HIS A 435 16.28 -7.80 -12.05
N LEU A 436 15.86 -8.93 -12.59
CA LEU A 436 15.97 -9.23 -14.01
C LEU A 436 14.67 -8.85 -14.73
N TRP A 437 14.79 -8.37 -15.95
CA TRP A 437 13.66 -8.04 -16.81
C TRP A 437 14.01 -8.33 -18.28
N GLN A 438 12.99 -8.53 -19.12
CA GLN A 438 13.13 -8.94 -20.53
C GLN A 438 12.38 -8.00 -21.47
N THR A 439 12.40 -8.28 -22.78
CA THR A 439 11.73 -7.47 -23.81
C THR A 439 10.30 -7.07 -23.43
N SER A 440 9.88 -5.90 -23.93
CA SER A 440 8.84 -5.06 -23.31
C SER A 440 9.49 -4.40 -22.12
N TRP A 441 9.18 -4.63 -20.87
CA TRP A 441 10.04 -4.36 -19.69
C TRP A 441 9.65 -5.38 -18.63
N ASP A 442 9.22 -6.56 -19.10
CA ASP A 442 8.56 -7.58 -18.30
C ASP A 442 9.54 -8.13 -17.27
N THR A 443 9.18 -7.99 -15.99
CA THR A 443 9.97 -8.55 -14.89
C THR A 443 10.06 -10.06 -15.03
N VAL A 444 11.27 -10.60 -14.95
CA VAL A 444 11.47 -12.04 -14.83
C VAL A 444 11.02 -12.45 -13.44
N MET A 445 9.94 -13.22 -13.36
CA MET A 445 9.34 -13.63 -12.10
C MET A 445 9.91 -14.97 -11.61
N LYS A 446 10.05 -15.09 -10.29
CA LYS A 446 10.42 -16.30 -9.54
C LYS A 446 9.22 -16.74 -8.70
N THR A 447 8.74 -17.96 -8.91
CA THR A 447 7.64 -18.54 -8.13
C THR A 447 8.09 -18.90 -6.73
N VAL A 448 7.40 -18.40 -5.70
CA VAL A 448 7.75 -18.59 -4.28
C VAL A 448 6.64 -19.26 -3.47
N TYR A 449 5.42 -19.29 -3.99
CA TYR A 449 4.29 -19.95 -3.35
C TYR A 449 3.33 -20.53 -4.38
N LYS A 450 2.76 -21.69 -4.03
CA LYS A 450 1.69 -22.36 -4.77
C LYS A 450 0.71 -22.96 -3.78
N GLY A 451 -0.57 -22.60 -3.90
CA GLY A 451 -1.61 -23.02 -2.97
C GLY A 451 -2.85 -22.14 -3.08
N ASP A 452 -3.62 -22.05 -2.01
CA ASP A 452 -4.80 -21.17 -2.00
C ASP A 452 -4.38 -19.70 -1.87
N ILE A 453 -4.98 -18.87 -2.73
CA ILE A 453 -4.94 -17.42 -2.76
C ILE A 453 -6.26 -16.91 -2.18
N TYR A 454 -6.20 -16.03 -1.18
CA TYR A 454 -7.37 -15.52 -0.48
C TYR A 454 -7.79 -14.17 -1.07
N ILE A 455 -8.94 -14.13 -1.74
CA ILE A 455 -9.50 -12.95 -2.41
C ILE A 455 -10.77 -12.53 -1.68
N MET A 456 -10.82 -11.31 -1.13
CA MET A 456 -11.99 -10.80 -0.41
C MET A 456 -13.22 -10.71 -1.32
N LYS A 457 -14.42 -10.95 -0.78
CA LYS A 457 -15.65 -10.59 -1.50
C LYS A 457 -15.75 -9.07 -1.64
N GLY A 458 -16.10 -8.60 -2.83
CA GLY A 458 -15.99 -7.18 -3.20
C GLY A 458 -14.59 -6.75 -3.66
N ALA A 459 -13.63 -7.68 -3.78
CA ALA A 459 -12.32 -7.37 -4.35
C ALA A 459 -12.44 -7.13 -5.85
N VAL A 460 -11.55 -6.31 -6.39
CA VAL A 460 -11.61 -5.86 -7.77
C VAL A 460 -10.34 -6.19 -8.55
N SER A 461 -10.45 -6.27 -9.87
CA SER A 461 -9.32 -6.37 -10.77
C SER A 461 -9.42 -5.37 -11.92
N GLY A 462 -8.28 -5.04 -12.51
CA GLY A 462 -8.20 -4.13 -13.65
C GLY A 462 -6.83 -4.20 -14.31
N ALA A 463 -6.75 -3.77 -15.56
CA ALA A 463 -5.51 -3.79 -16.32
C ALA A 463 -5.36 -2.51 -17.16
N ASP A 464 -4.19 -1.89 -17.08
CA ASP A 464 -3.78 -0.76 -17.92
C ASP A 464 -2.24 -0.62 -17.79
N THR A 465 -1.65 0.41 -18.38
CA THR A 465 -0.22 0.76 -18.21
C THR A 465 0.05 1.51 -16.90
N GLY A 466 -0.98 2.12 -16.32
CA GLY A 466 -0.88 2.90 -15.08
C GLY A 466 -1.96 2.54 -14.07
N LEU A 467 -1.58 2.54 -12.79
CA LEU A 467 -2.47 2.23 -11.65
C LEU A 467 -3.77 3.02 -11.66
N LEU A 468 -3.69 4.32 -11.96
CA LEU A 468 -4.84 5.21 -11.97
C LEU A 468 -5.91 4.71 -12.95
N ARG A 469 -5.52 4.40 -14.19
CA ARG A 469 -6.43 3.91 -15.23
C ARG A 469 -6.90 2.49 -14.95
N ALA A 470 -6.00 1.61 -14.49
CA ALA A 470 -6.34 0.24 -14.12
C ALA A 470 -7.41 0.19 -13.02
N SER A 471 -7.32 1.08 -12.02
CA SER A 471 -8.32 1.19 -10.95
C SER A 471 -9.60 1.92 -11.38
N GLN A 472 -9.53 2.91 -12.29
CA GLN A 472 -10.71 3.61 -12.79
C GLN A 472 -11.71 2.69 -13.49
N TYR A 473 -11.21 1.70 -14.24
CA TYR A 473 -12.02 0.74 -14.98
C TYR A 473 -12.09 -0.63 -14.32
N GLN A 474 -11.85 -0.68 -13.00
CA GLN A 474 -11.83 -1.93 -12.25
C GLN A 474 -13.20 -2.62 -12.23
N GLN A 475 -13.17 -3.95 -12.14
CA GLN A 475 -14.34 -4.82 -12.08
C GLN A 475 -14.24 -5.73 -10.87
N GLU A 476 -15.37 -6.01 -10.22
CA GLU A 476 -15.40 -6.95 -9.10
C GLU A 476 -15.02 -8.37 -9.58
N ILE A 477 -14.21 -9.04 -8.77
CA ILE A 477 -13.74 -10.40 -9.03
C ILE A 477 -14.81 -11.37 -8.54
N PHE A 478 -15.42 -12.08 -9.49
CA PHE A 478 -16.35 -13.16 -9.20
C PHE A 478 -15.79 -14.50 -9.69
N PRO A 479 -15.90 -15.57 -8.90
CA PRO A 479 -15.49 -16.91 -9.34
C PRO A 479 -16.51 -17.58 -10.28
N ASP A 480 -17.73 -17.05 -10.39
CA ASP A 480 -18.75 -17.61 -11.28
C ASP A 480 -18.39 -17.30 -12.75
N PRO A 481 -18.45 -18.28 -13.67
CA PRO A 481 -18.32 -18.05 -15.09
C PRO A 481 -19.45 -17.21 -15.69
N ALA A 482 -20.42 -16.69 -14.94
CA ALA A 482 -21.33 -15.66 -15.42
C ALA A 482 -21.50 -14.54 -14.38
N ASP A 483 -21.28 -13.30 -14.82
CA ASP A 483 -21.66 -12.12 -14.06
C ASP A 483 -23.15 -12.22 -13.62
N PRO A 484 -23.46 -12.09 -12.32
CA PRO A 484 -24.84 -12.20 -11.84
C PRO A 484 -25.76 -11.05 -12.29
N GLU A 485 -25.20 -9.89 -12.66
CA GLU A 485 -25.95 -8.72 -13.18
C GLU A 485 -25.99 -8.69 -14.71
N THR A 486 -24.91 -9.06 -15.38
CA THR A 486 -24.77 -8.89 -16.85
C THR A 486 -24.81 -10.20 -17.64
N GLY A 487 -24.65 -11.35 -16.99
CA GLY A 487 -24.58 -12.68 -17.62
C GLY A 487 -23.33 -12.92 -18.47
N LEU A 488 -22.33 -12.03 -18.39
CA LEU A 488 -21.06 -12.13 -19.13
C LEU A 488 -20.15 -13.19 -18.53
N VAL A 489 -19.56 -14.01 -19.42
CA VAL A 489 -18.59 -15.03 -19.02
C VAL A 489 -17.21 -14.42 -18.88
N PHE A 490 -16.73 -14.29 -17.64
CA PHE A 490 -15.39 -13.81 -17.36
C PHE A 490 -14.34 -14.90 -17.51
N CYS A 491 -13.11 -14.48 -17.77
CA CYS A 491 -11.96 -15.37 -17.83
C CYS A 491 -11.84 -16.08 -16.48
N GLY A 492 -11.76 -17.41 -16.47
CA GLY A 492 -11.61 -18.22 -15.25
C GLY A 492 -10.26 -18.04 -14.55
N GLN A 493 -9.47 -17.03 -14.93
CA GLN A 493 -8.17 -16.72 -14.36
C GLN A 493 -8.15 -15.27 -13.87
N VAL A 494 -7.51 -15.06 -12.73
CA VAL A 494 -7.11 -13.74 -12.24
C VAL A 494 -5.60 -13.66 -12.25
N THR A 495 -5.07 -12.58 -12.82
CA THR A 495 -3.63 -12.30 -12.84
C THR A 495 -3.38 -10.85 -12.48
N GLY A 496 -2.23 -10.57 -11.88
CA GLY A 496 -1.81 -9.21 -11.56
C GLY A 496 -0.37 -9.16 -11.09
N ASN A 497 0.20 -7.96 -11.15
CA ASN A 497 1.56 -7.67 -10.68
C ASN A 497 1.61 -6.48 -9.71
N ARG A 498 0.48 -5.78 -9.53
CA ARG A 498 0.28 -4.75 -8.51
C ARG A 498 -0.88 -5.15 -7.60
N LEU A 499 -0.54 -5.57 -6.39
CA LEU A 499 -1.47 -6.25 -5.48
C LEU A 499 -1.77 -5.39 -4.25
N TYR A 500 -3.04 -5.35 -3.85
CA TYR A 500 -3.52 -4.68 -2.63
C TYR A 500 -4.22 -5.69 -1.74
N TYR A 501 -3.91 -5.64 -0.44
CA TYR A 501 -4.36 -6.64 0.52
C TYR A 501 -4.46 -6.05 1.93
N ASN A 502 -5.30 -6.67 2.77
CA ASN A 502 -5.41 -6.29 4.17
C ASN A 502 -4.27 -6.89 5.03
N SER A 503 -4.19 -6.53 6.32
CA SER A 503 -3.11 -7.02 7.20
C SER A 503 -3.08 -8.54 7.42
N ARG A 504 -4.14 -9.26 7.02
CA ARG A 504 -4.21 -10.73 7.01
C ARG A 504 -3.81 -11.33 5.67
N GLY A 505 -3.35 -10.53 4.70
CA GLY A 505 -2.91 -10.99 3.37
C GLY A 505 -4.04 -11.39 2.42
N HIS A 506 -5.28 -11.02 2.72
CA HIS A 506 -6.39 -11.22 1.79
C HIS A 506 -6.43 -10.07 0.78
N PHE A 507 -6.48 -10.40 -0.50
CA PHE A 507 -6.46 -9.42 -1.58
C PHE A 507 -7.78 -8.66 -1.67
N THR A 508 -7.67 -7.32 -1.73
CA THR A 508 -8.78 -6.38 -1.89
C THR A 508 -8.82 -5.75 -3.28
N ALA A 509 -7.67 -5.72 -3.97
CA ALA A 509 -7.58 -5.42 -5.40
C ALA A 509 -6.37 -6.10 -6.04
N ILE A 510 -6.50 -6.51 -7.30
CA ILE A 510 -5.45 -7.16 -8.09
C ILE A 510 -5.38 -6.48 -9.45
N TYR A 511 -4.32 -5.70 -9.70
CA TYR A 511 -4.14 -5.04 -10.99
C TYR A 511 -2.99 -5.64 -11.79
N TYR A 512 -3.17 -5.67 -13.10
CA TYR A 512 -2.11 -5.96 -14.06
C TYR A 512 -1.67 -4.66 -14.71
N LEU A 513 -0.46 -4.22 -14.39
CA LEU A 513 0.19 -3.07 -14.99
C LEU A 513 1.13 -3.56 -16.08
N GLY A 514 0.75 -3.31 -17.34
CA GLY A 514 1.59 -3.60 -18.51
C GLY A 514 2.50 -2.43 -18.88
N ASP A 515 3.30 -2.64 -19.91
CA ASP A 515 4.19 -1.63 -20.49
C ASP A 515 3.53 -0.69 -21.49
#